data_AF-A0A2V6XXH6-F1
#
_entry.id   AF-A0A2V6XXH6-F1
#
_cell.length_a   1.000
_cell.length_b   1.000
_cell.length_c   1.000
_cell.angle_alpha   90.00
_cell.angle_beta   90.00
_cell.angle_gamma   90.00
#
_symmetry.space_group_name_H-M   'P 1'
#
loop_
_entity.id
_entity.type
_entity.pdbx_description
1 polymer ?
#
loop_
_entity_poly.entity_id
_entity_poly.type
_entity_poly.pdbx_seq_one_letter_code
_entity_poly.pdbx_strand_id
1 'polypeptide(L)'
;MKTVRIITPTGHLGTTPLEKASFERVRDSGALNRGAVARLFGVEESRVTDFVVFEPANAIKFTIRRLRPSGSMGESDLLGAQQYAPLFDVEIP
;
A
#
# COMPACT_ATOMS: atom_id res chain seq x y z
N MET A 1 -14.26 4.75 2.81
CA MET A 1 -12.82 4.76 3.20
C MET A 1 -12.24 3.41 2.82
N LYS A 2 -11.10 3.33 2.10
CA LYS A 2 -10.50 2.05 1.70
C LYS A 2 -9.03 2.05 2.10
N THR A 3 -8.66 1.10 2.94
CA THR A 3 -7.30 0.90 3.42
C THR A 3 -6.63 -0.16 2.56
N VAL A 4 -5.54 0.20 1.90
CA VAL A 4 -4.63 -0.73 1.23
C VAL A 4 -3.55 -1.10 2.23
N ARG A 5 -3.48 -2.37 2.60
CA ARG A 5 -2.41 -2.89 3.45
C ARG A 5 -1.37 -3.51 2.52
N ILE A 6 -0.21 -2.88 2.38
CA ILE A 6 0.96 -3.58 1.85
C ILE A 6 1.60 -4.27 3.05
N ILE A 7 1.18 -5.50 3.25
CA ILE A 7 1.98 -6.48 3.98
C ILE A 7 2.98 -6.95 2.94
N THR A 8 4.27 -6.95 3.26
CA THR A 8 5.31 -7.60 2.43
C THR A 8 4.76 -8.96 2.00
N PRO A 9 4.64 -9.25 0.69
CA PRO A 9 4.06 -10.50 0.25
C PRO A 9 5.05 -11.61 0.59
N THR A 10 4.68 -12.53 1.49
CA THR A 10 4.60 -13.99 1.26
C THR A 10 4.19 -14.71 2.56
N GLY A 11 3.09 -15.47 2.53
CA GLY A 11 2.92 -16.73 3.28
C GLY A 11 2.74 -16.72 4.81
N HIS A 12 1.48 -16.80 5.26
CA HIS A 12 0.87 -17.51 6.41
C HIS A 12 1.59 -17.84 7.76
N LEU A 13 2.88 -17.61 8.03
CA LEU A 13 3.50 -17.92 9.32
C LEU A 13 4.54 -16.85 9.68
N GLY A 14 4.50 -16.37 10.92
CA GLY A 14 5.19 -15.16 11.40
C GLY A 14 6.64 -14.92 10.93
N THR A 15 6.89 -13.66 10.56
CA THR A 15 8.17 -12.93 10.65
C THR A 15 9.42 -13.77 10.40
N THR A 16 9.62 -14.20 9.15
CA THR A 16 10.93 -14.75 8.79
C THR A 16 11.97 -13.61 8.75
N PRO A 17 13.25 -13.89 9.05
CA PRO A 17 14.31 -12.86 9.00
C PRO A 17 14.44 -12.17 7.64
N LEU A 18 14.09 -12.87 6.54
CA LEU A 18 14.09 -12.34 5.19
C LEU A 18 12.99 -11.29 4.96
N GLU A 19 11.81 -11.47 5.56
CA GLU A 19 10.70 -10.52 5.47
C GLU A 19 11.02 -9.21 6.18
N LYS A 20 11.68 -9.30 7.34
CA LYS A 20 12.10 -8.13 8.11
C LYS A 20 13.13 -7.31 7.32
N ALA A 21 14.18 -7.95 6.79
CA ALA A 21 15.18 -7.26 5.99
C ALA A 21 14.59 -6.61 4.72
N SER A 22 13.66 -7.29 4.05
CA SER A 22 12.95 -6.72 2.89
C SER A 22 12.10 -5.51 3.27
N PHE A 23 11.37 -5.59 4.38
CA PHE A 23 10.59 -4.47 4.91
C PHE A 23 11.49 -3.29 5.28
N GLU A 24 12.58 -3.52 6.00
CA GLU A 24 13.53 -2.47 6.38
C GLU A 24 14.12 -1.78 5.15
N ARG A 25 14.50 -2.55 4.12
CA ARG A 25 14.96 -1.99 2.84
C ARG A 25 13.92 -1.07 2.20
N VAL A 26 12.66 -1.52 2.11
CA VAL A 26 11.58 -0.70 1.55
C VAL A 26 11.34 0.55 2.40
N ARG A 27 11.26 0.42 3.73
CA ARG A 27 11.07 1.53 4.68
C ARG A 27 12.18 2.58 4.54
N ASP A 28 13.43 2.13 4.54
CA ASP A 28 14.61 3.01 4.60
C ASP A 28 14.91 3.64 3.24
N SER A 29 14.49 3.01 2.13
CA SER A 29 14.62 3.59 0.79
C SER A 29 13.83 4.88 0.59
N GLY A 30 12.73 5.08 1.34
CA GLY A 30 11.78 6.17 1.14
C GLY A 30 11.04 6.13 -0.21
N ALA A 31 11.21 5.07 -1.01
CA ALA A 31 10.56 4.89 -2.32
C ALA A 31 9.03 4.90 -2.20
N LEU A 32 8.52 4.42 -1.07
CA LEU A 32 7.12 4.59 -0.67
C LEU A 32 6.99 5.69 0.38
N ASN A 33 6.24 6.72 0.03
CA ASN A 33 5.80 7.79 0.91
C ASN A 33 4.44 8.32 0.43
N ARG A 34 3.83 9.25 1.17
CA ARG A 34 2.49 9.78 0.84
C ARG A 34 2.41 10.35 -0.58
N GLY A 35 3.38 11.16 -1.00
CA GLY A 35 3.43 11.75 -2.34
C GLY A 35 3.68 10.71 -3.43
N ALA A 36 4.54 9.72 -3.19
CA ALA A 36 4.78 8.62 -4.12
C ALA A 36 3.51 7.78 -4.34
N VAL A 37 2.80 7.43 -3.27
CA VAL A 37 1.52 6.72 -3.33
C VAL A 37 0.48 7.54 -4.11
N ALA A 38 0.39 8.85 -3.86
CA ALA A 38 -0.55 9.72 -4.57
C ALA A 38 -0.29 9.69 -6.09
N ARG A 39 0.97 9.81 -6.51
CA ARG A 39 1.37 9.71 -7.93
C ARG A 39 1.08 8.34 -8.52
N LEU A 40 1.44 7.27 -7.80
CA LEU A 40 1.29 5.89 -8.25
C LEU A 40 -0.17 5.52 -8.57
N PHE A 41 -1.11 6.04 -7.76
CA PHE A 41 -2.54 5.81 -7.94
C PHE A 41 -3.26 6.92 -8.72
N GLY A 42 -2.54 7.93 -9.20
CA GLY A 42 -3.12 9.05 -9.96
C GLY A 42 -4.15 9.86 -9.16
N VAL A 43 -3.87 10.13 -7.88
CA VAL A 43 -4.77 10.85 -6.98
C VAL A 43 -4.09 12.07 -6.36
N GLU A 44 -4.89 13.04 -5.94
CA GLU A 44 -4.41 14.13 -5.09
C GLU A 44 -3.85 13.60 -3.77
N GLU A 45 -2.75 14.19 -3.29
CA GLU A 45 -2.09 13.75 -2.05
C GLU A 45 -3.03 13.85 -0.84
N SER A 46 -3.92 14.84 -0.82
CA SER A 46 -4.96 15.03 0.19
C SER A 46 -5.97 13.88 0.28
N ARG A 47 -6.06 13.03 -0.77
CA ARG A 47 -6.91 11.82 -0.75
C ARG A 47 -6.22 10.62 -0.13
N VAL A 48 -4.90 10.63 0.01
CA VAL A 48 -4.21 9.68 0.88
C VAL A 48 -4.51 10.14 2.30
N THR A 49 -5.35 9.43 3.04
CA THR A 49 -5.73 9.84 4.41
C THR A 49 -4.69 9.36 5.41
N ASP A 50 -4.23 8.12 5.23
CA ASP A 50 -3.28 7.47 6.12
C ASP A 50 -2.08 6.97 5.34
N PHE A 51 -0.89 7.10 5.92
CA PHE A 51 0.33 6.41 5.51
C PHE A 51 1.07 6.06 6.79
N VAL A 52 1.19 4.76 7.09
CA VAL A 52 1.65 4.24 8.36
C VAL A 52 2.69 3.17 8.11
N VAL A 53 3.89 3.37 8.65
CA VAL A 53 4.89 2.32 8.80
C VAL A 53 4.57 1.59 10.09
N PHE A 54 4.19 0.32 9.99
CA PHE A 54 3.81 -0.52 11.11
C PHE A 54 4.85 -1.64 11.29
N GLU A 55 5.91 -1.30 12.01
CA GLU A 55 7.06 -2.16 12.26
C GLU A 55 6.71 -3.50 12.94
N PRO A 56 5.77 -3.60 13.90
CA PRO A 56 5.43 -4.88 14.53
C PRO A 56 4.92 -5.96 13.56
N ALA A 57 4.42 -5.57 12.38
CA ALA A 57 4.02 -6.50 11.34
C ALA A 57 4.84 -6.37 10.05
N ASN A 58 5.99 -5.69 10.11
CA ASN A 58 6.84 -5.43 8.93
C ASN A 58 6.04 -4.87 7.74
N ALA A 59 5.11 -3.93 7.97
CA ALA A 59 4.15 -3.52 6.96
C ALA A 59 4.13 -2.00 6.73
N ILE A 60 3.83 -1.60 5.50
CA ILE A 60 3.48 -0.22 5.14
C ILE A 60 2.00 -0.21 4.75
N LYS A 61 1.21 0.59 5.44
CA LYS A 61 -0.23 0.69 5.22
C LYS A 61 -0.59 2.09 4.79
N PHE A 62 -1.38 2.23 3.73
CA PHE A 62 -1.96 3.50 3.37
C PHE A 62 -3.44 3.39 3.04
N THR A 63 -4.16 4.50 3.19
CA THR A 63 -5.59 4.56 2.92
C THR A 63 -5.82 5.65 1.88
N ILE A 64 -6.55 5.30 0.81
CA ILE A 64 -6.96 6.26 -0.21
C ILE A 64 -8.48 6.43 -0.11
N ARG A 65 -8.94 7.68 0.01
CA ARG A 65 -10.36 8.01 -0.01
C ARG A 65 -10.95 7.70 -1.39
N ARG A 66 -11.99 6.85 -1.41
CA ARG A 66 -12.78 6.56 -2.61
C ARG A 66 -13.59 7.79 -3.02
N LEU A 67 -13.79 7.94 -4.33
CA LEU A 67 -14.65 9.00 -4.90
C LEU A 67 -16.14 8.72 -4.65
N ARG A 68 -16.52 7.45 -4.57
CA ARG A 68 -17.90 6.99 -4.34
C ARG A 68 -17.93 5.87 -3.30
N PRO A 69 -19.09 5.56 -2.70
CA PRO A 69 -19.24 4.39 -1.84
C PRO A 69 -18.86 3.09 -2.55
N SER A 70 -18.34 2.13 -1.79
CA SER A 70 -18.05 0.79 -2.30
C SER A 70 -19.35 0.11 -2.78
N GLY A 71 -19.29 -0.61 -3.90
CA GLY A 71 -20.45 -1.26 -4.52
C GLY A 71 -21.38 -0.32 -5.28
N SER A 72 -20.97 0.94 -5.49
CA SER A 72 -21.74 1.86 -6.32
C SER A 72 -21.70 1.47 -7.80
N MET A 73 -22.76 1.82 -8.54
CA MET A 73 -22.84 1.57 -9.98
C MET A 73 -21.63 2.17 -10.71
N GLY A 74 -21.00 1.37 -11.58
CA GLY A 74 -19.80 1.75 -12.32
C GLY A 74 -18.48 1.58 -11.57
N GLU A 75 -18.48 0.99 -10.37
CA GLU A 75 -17.23 0.61 -9.68
C GLU A 75 -16.66 -0.69 -10.26
N SER A 76 -15.41 -0.64 -10.69
CA SER A 76 -14.70 -1.79 -11.27
C SER A 76 -13.90 -2.62 -10.26
N ASP A 77 -13.63 -2.07 -9.07
CA ASP A 77 -12.77 -2.70 -8.05
C ASP A 77 -13.42 -2.68 -6.66
N LEU A 78 -14.37 -3.59 -6.49
CA LEU A 78 -15.12 -3.76 -5.25
C LEU A 78 -14.21 -4.24 -4.11
N LEU A 79 -13.36 -5.24 -4.40
CA LEU A 79 -12.50 -5.91 -3.43
C LEU A 79 -11.19 -5.15 -3.10
N GLY A 80 -10.63 -4.36 -4.01
CA GLY A 80 -9.27 -3.80 -3.81
C GLY A 80 -8.14 -4.59 -4.41
N ALA A 81 -8.44 -5.73 -5.03
CA ALA A 81 -7.40 -6.57 -5.63
C ALA A 81 -6.71 -5.86 -6.80
N GLN A 82 -7.40 -4.99 -7.53
CA GLN A 82 -6.79 -4.28 -8.67
C GLN A 82 -5.77 -3.22 -8.23
N GLN A 83 -5.74 -2.86 -6.94
CA GLN A 83 -4.81 -1.85 -6.40
C GLN A 83 -3.41 -2.40 -6.13
N TYR A 84 -3.19 -3.72 -6.26
CA TYR A 84 -1.85 -4.29 -6.15
C TYR A 84 -1.00 -4.08 -7.41
N ALA A 85 -1.63 -4.00 -8.59
CA ALA A 85 -0.91 -3.93 -9.86
C ALA A 85 0.12 -2.78 -9.91
N PRO A 86 -0.21 -1.53 -9.54
CA PRO A 86 0.75 -0.43 -9.60
C PRO A 86 1.97 -0.61 -8.69
N LEU A 87 1.88 -1.45 -7.65
CA LEU A 87 2.96 -1.64 -6.69
C LEU A 87 4.09 -2.53 -7.23
N PHE A 88 3.84 -3.32 -8.27
CA PHE A 88 4.86 -4.20 -8.87
C PHE A 88 5.93 -3.42 -9.64
N ASP A 89 5.61 -2.21 -10.09
CA ASP A 89 6.53 -1.36 -10.85
C ASP A 89 7.35 -0.41 -9.95
N VAL A 90 7.21 -0.52 -8.62
CA VAL A 90 7.98 0.32 -7.68
C VAL A 90 9.37 -0.28 -7.47
N GLU A 91 10.39 0.41 -7.99
CA GLU A 91 11.77 0.05 -7.76
C GLU A 91 12.23 0.42 -6.34
N ILE A 92 12.92 -0.52 -5.68
CA ILE A 92 13.51 -0.34 -4.36
C ILE A 92 15.03 -0.39 -4.50
N PRO A 93 15.76 0.70 -4.22
CA PRO A 93 17.22 0.75 -4.30
C PRO A 93 17.90 -0.22 -3.33
#